data_AF-A0A397HUK4-F1
#
_entry.id   AF-A0A397HUK4-F1
#
_cell.length_a   1.000
_cell.length_b   1.000
_cell.length_c   1.000
_cell.angle_alpha   90.00
_cell.angle_beta   90.00
_cell.angle_gamma   90.00
#
_symmetry.space_group_name_H-M   'P 1'
#
loop_
_entity.id
_entity.type
_entity.pdbx_description
1 polymer ?
#
loop_
_entity_poly.entity_id
_entity_poly.type
_entity_poly.pdbx_seq_one_letter_code
_entity_poly.pdbx_strand_id
1 'polypeptide(L)'
;MANRKGKRTAQKMATIEEGGAGDSSVQPEGSLNAEVTVTVPATLSAADGADEAAVDVHSSPQLKRRDISPIDEHRETRKFSGQDTHSETESEETESEEADPNLPQARSNKRDVQIFNTTSLEHNSLGERTEQPSNDLAQQIKALRTENQELRERNILLNKLFQARERERTRVTWGGSERSTDSAIEKYCERLQFKFMDWLHDYAIEDVNTVDPMLSASEKQSIITSLDGYSRAQKFILRLFAQTLWTKHLFEDIFLKPFLYFDFYGQEEMTSTAGKPDTSLPTQLLNMYQMFRTVDEAQAEVWRGDTVRLANSWVPENEIRKFAGQSSTVGPNSHVLGERSKQARRSAVERLVSSILDGPMRLMLRELDSPEEADLRKQIIIQIYCDVAELAAHCWATRARWEIRGLDKVDNFYWHPETLTPHFWQLVNKYDPRLDGKAVLLVMQPQLFRVGGMELQYGFDMLLGKALVVVEDPAPT
;
A
#
# COMPACT_ATOMS: atom_id res chain seq x y z
N MET A 1 -12.60 36.73 -50.48
CA MET A 1 -11.33 36.98 -49.75
C MET A 1 -10.61 35.66 -49.56
N ALA A 2 -9.28 35.69 -49.60
CA ALA A 2 -8.43 34.65 -50.17
C ALA A 2 -8.11 33.44 -49.27
N ASN A 3 -7.94 32.29 -49.95
CA ASN A 3 -7.26 31.06 -49.51
C ASN A 3 -5.82 31.31 -49.05
N ARG A 4 -5.36 30.61 -48.00
CA ARG A 4 -3.93 30.27 -47.83
C ARG A 4 -3.76 28.87 -47.25
N LYS A 5 -3.36 27.94 -48.12
CA LYS A 5 -2.75 26.63 -47.80
C LYS A 5 -1.31 26.85 -47.35
N GLY A 6 -0.92 26.28 -46.21
CA GLY A 6 0.47 26.17 -45.76
C GLY A 6 0.99 24.75 -45.96
N LYS A 7 1.78 24.55 -47.02
CA LYS A 7 2.63 23.36 -47.24
C LYS A 7 3.87 23.50 -46.32
N ARG A 8 4.22 22.47 -45.55
CA ARG A 8 5.58 22.33 -44.99
C ARG A 8 6.20 21.02 -45.47
N THR A 9 7.36 21.21 -46.08
CA THR A 9 8.19 20.22 -46.76
C THR A 9 9.11 19.55 -45.74
N ALA A 10 9.26 18.23 -45.84
CA ALA A 10 10.22 17.45 -45.09
C ALA A 10 11.65 17.78 -45.54
N GLN A 11 12.57 17.94 -44.59
CA GLN A 11 14.01 18.07 -44.84
C GLN A 11 14.72 16.86 -44.24
N LYS A 12 15.33 16.09 -45.14
CA LYS A 12 16.11 14.87 -44.95
C LYS A 12 17.55 15.30 -44.65
N MET A 13 18.14 14.87 -43.53
CA MET A 13 19.57 15.02 -43.27
C MET A 13 20.24 13.64 -43.15
N ALA A 14 21.28 13.47 -43.96
CA ALA A 14 22.24 12.37 -44.01
C ALA A 14 23.03 12.31 -42.68
N THR A 15 23.21 11.17 -42.01
CA THR A 15 24.15 10.06 -42.28
C THR A 15 25.57 10.53 -42.62
N ILE A 16 26.39 10.65 -41.58
CA ILE A 16 27.86 10.68 -41.66
C ILE A 16 28.35 9.38 -41.03
N GLU A 17 29.00 8.56 -41.83
CA GLU A 17 29.83 7.44 -41.41
C GLU A 17 31.21 7.99 -41.03
N GLU A 18 31.69 7.69 -39.82
CA GLU A 18 33.13 7.68 -39.54
C GLU A 18 33.48 6.38 -38.83
N GLY A 19 34.33 5.61 -39.52
CA GLY A 19 34.98 4.43 -38.98
C GLY A 19 36.13 4.81 -38.04
N GLY A 20 36.31 3.99 -37.01
CA GLY A 20 37.46 4.07 -36.11
C GLY A 20 37.81 2.68 -35.61
N ALA A 21 38.83 2.09 -36.23
CA ALA A 21 39.48 0.87 -35.78
C ALA A 21 40.23 1.14 -34.46
N GLY A 22 40.12 0.23 -33.50
CA GLY A 22 40.77 0.36 -32.19
C GLY A 22 40.75 -0.96 -31.44
N ASP A 23 41.73 -1.79 -31.78
CA ASP A 23 42.07 -3.09 -31.21
C ASP A 23 42.56 -2.95 -29.76
N SER A 24 42.02 -3.72 -28.80
CA SER A 24 42.74 -4.13 -27.59
C SER A 24 42.02 -5.24 -26.84
N SER A 25 42.49 -6.46 -27.11
CA SER A 25 42.48 -7.65 -26.27
C SER A 25 42.76 -7.37 -24.79
N VAL A 26 41.86 -7.78 -23.88
CA VAL A 26 42.18 -8.31 -22.54
C VAL A 26 41.03 -9.26 -22.11
N GLN A 27 41.30 -10.56 -22.04
CA GLN A 27 40.50 -11.52 -21.28
C GLN A 27 40.87 -11.46 -19.79
N PRO A 28 39.96 -11.83 -18.89
CA PRO A 28 40.34 -12.87 -17.95
C PRO A 28 39.29 -13.98 -17.80
N GLU A 29 39.86 -15.16 -17.57
CA GLU A 29 39.26 -16.46 -17.29
C GLU A 29 38.56 -16.54 -15.93
N GLY A 30 37.69 -17.55 -15.78
CA GLY A 30 37.10 -18.01 -14.51
C GLY A 30 35.58 -18.14 -14.62
N SER A 31 35.01 -19.16 -15.26
CA SER A 31 34.99 -20.59 -14.88
C SER A 31 34.52 -20.84 -13.44
N LEU A 32 33.20 -20.96 -13.24
CA LEU A 32 32.57 -21.82 -12.23
C LEU A 32 31.20 -22.26 -12.79
N ASN A 33 31.21 -23.35 -13.56
CA ASN A 33 29.99 -24.09 -13.90
C ASN A 33 29.65 -24.99 -12.71
N ALA A 34 28.57 -24.68 -12.00
CA ALA A 34 27.92 -25.64 -11.10
C ALA A 34 26.91 -26.45 -11.92
N GLU A 35 27.32 -27.65 -12.37
CA GLU A 35 26.41 -28.68 -12.82
C GLU A 35 25.53 -29.12 -11.64
N VAL A 36 24.25 -28.76 -11.68
CA VAL A 36 23.22 -29.41 -10.85
C VAL A 36 22.60 -30.51 -11.69
N THR A 37 23.09 -31.72 -11.47
CA THR A 37 22.54 -32.96 -12.00
C THR A 37 21.21 -33.24 -11.31
N VAL A 38 20.08 -32.94 -11.96
CA VAL A 38 18.76 -33.41 -11.51
C VAL A 38 18.47 -34.72 -12.24
N THR A 39 18.60 -35.81 -11.48
CA THR A 39 18.25 -37.17 -11.88
C THR A 39 16.74 -37.29 -12.04
N VAL A 40 16.28 -37.49 -13.27
CA VAL A 40 14.90 -37.90 -13.58
C VAL A 40 14.81 -39.42 -13.46
N PRO A 41 13.89 -40.00 -12.67
CA PRO A 41 13.56 -41.40 -12.81
C PRO A 41 12.55 -41.59 -13.96
N ALA A 42 13.01 -42.25 -15.01
CA ALA A 42 12.14 -42.90 -15.99
C ALA A 42 11.78 -44.30 -15.47
N THR A 43 10.49 -44.65 -15.48
CA THR A 43 9.90 -45.86 -16.11
C THR A 43 8.53 -46.21 -15.51
N LEU A 44 7.75 -46.94 -16.32
CA LEU A 44 6.44 -47.60 -16.12
C LEU A 44 5.25 -46.75 -16.57
N SER A 45 4.35 -47.21 -17.43
CA SER A 45 4.26 -48.40 -18.27
C SER A 45 3.14 -48.11 -19.25
N ALA A 46 3.34 -48.43 -20.53
CA ALA A 46 2.26 -48.50 -21.49
C ALA A 46 1.29 -49.62 -21.09
N ALA A 47 0.00 -49.33 -21.13
CA ALA A 47 -1.05 -50.33 -21.24
C ALA A 47 -2.13 -49.77 -22.16
N ASP A 48 -2.14 -50.33 -23.37
CA ASP A 48 -3.25 -50.28 -24.31
C ASP A 48 -4.54 -50.74 -23.62
N GLY A 49 -5.64 -50.04 -23.93
CA GLY A 49 -6.98 -50.40 -23.50
C GLY A 49 -8.00 -49.54 -24.24
N ALA A 50 -8.26 -49.92 -25.49
CA ALA A 50 -9.43 -49.46 -26.22
C ALA A 50 -10.69 -50.00 -25.54
N ASP A 51 -11.61 -49.11 -25.20
CA ASP A 51 -13.02 -49.46 -25.05
C ASP A 51 -13.89 -48.26 -25.47
N GLU A 52 -14.55 -48.43 -26.61
CA GLU A 52 -15.70 -47.64 -27.03
C GLU A 52 -16.85 -47.91 -26.06
N ALA A 53 -17.32 -46.88 -25.38
CA ALA A 53 -18.64 -46.89 -24.75
C ALA A 53 -19.36 -45.61 -25.12
N ALA A 54 -20.38 -45.78 -25.97
CA ALA A 54 -21.41 -44.80 -26.24
C ALA A 54 -22.04 -44.32 -24.93
N VAL A 55 -22.09 -43.00 -24.71
CA VAL A 55 -22.84 -42.40 -23.61
C VAL A 55 -23.74 -41.30 -24.15
N ASP A 56 -25.00 -41.45 -23.76
CA ASP A 56 -26.17 -40.67 -24.09
C ASP A 56 -26.00 -39.15 -23.97
N VAL A 57 -26.53 -38.47 -24.98
CA VAL A 57 -26.76 -37.03 -25.04
C VAL A 57 -27.91 -36.69 -24.08
N HIS A 58 -27.58 -36.39 -22.82
CA HIS A 58 -28.53 -35.73 -21.92
C HIS A 58 -28.54 -34.23 -22.18
N SER A 59 -29.64 -33.77 -22.77
CA SER A 59 -29.98 -32.36 -22.96
C SER A 59 -29.97 -31.61 -21.63
N SER A 60 -29.09 -30.61 -21.50
CA SER A 60 -29.16 -29.63 -20.42
C SER A 60 -30.26 -28.59 -20.68
N PRO A 61 -30.87 -28.02 -19.61
CA PRO A 61 -32.04 -27.17 -19.74
C PRO A 61 -31.67 -25.80 -20.30
N GLN A 62 -32.38 -25.35 -21.32
CA GLN A 62 -32.29 -23.98 -21.81
C GLN A 62 -32.75 -23.00 -20.72
N LEU A 63 -31.81 -22.21 -20.21
CA LEU A 63 -32.10 -21.00 -19.45
C LEU A 63 -32.82 -20.02 -20.37
N LYS A 64 -34.13 -19.84 -20.13
CA LYS A 64 -34.93 -18.78 -20.75
C LYS A 64 -34.29 -17.43 -20.44
N ARG A 65 -33.71 -16.81 -21.48
CA ARG A 65 -33.39 -15.37 -21.50
C ARG A 65 -34.68 -14.62 -21.16
N ARG A 66 -34.70 -13.94 -20.01
CA ARG A 66 -35.68 -12.89 -19.75
C ARG A 66 -35.19 -11.66 -20.50
N ASP A 67 -36.00 -11.21 -21.45
CA ASP A 67 -35.84 -9.92 -22.09
C ASP A 67 -35.90 -8.83 -21.02
N ILE A 68 -34.76 -8.19 -20.77
CA ILE A 68 -34.69 -6.96 -19.99
C ILE A 68 -34.73 -5.85 -21.03
N SER A 69 -35.89 -5.16 -21.10
CA SER A 69 -36.05 -3.94 -21.88
C SER A 69 -35.05 -2.87 -21.45
N PRO A 70 -34.67 -1.95 -22.35
CA PRO A 70 -33.66 -0.92 -22.07
C PRO A 70 -34.18 0.03 -21.00
N ILE A 71 -33.39 0.23 -19.94
CA ILE A 71 -33.59 1.32 -19.00
C ILE A 71 -33.02 2.59 -19.64
N ASP A 72 -33.91 3.49 -20.04
CA ASP A 72 -33.61 4.87 -20.38
C ASP A 72 -33.05 5.60 -19.15
N GLU A 73 -31.74 5.86 -19.14
CA GLU A 73 -31.12 6.77 -18.17
C GLU A 73 -31.38 8.23 -18.56
N HIS A 74 -32.60 8.70 -18.27
CA HIS A 74 -32.87 10.13 -18.19
C HIS A 74 -32.36 10.68 -16.85
N ARG A 75 -31.20 11.33 -16.93
CA ARG A 75 -30.58 12.18 -15.90
C ARG A 75 -31.47 13.37 -15.56
N GLU A 76 -32.37 13.22 -14.60
CA GLU A 76 -33.15 14.33 -14.02
C GLU A 76 -32.36 15.06 -12.91
N THR A 77 -32.01 16.30 -13.20
CA THR A 77 -31.56 17.29 -12.22
C THR A 77 -32.72 17.70 -11.30
N ARG A 78 -32.75 17.18 -10.07
CA ARG A 78 -33.64 17.70 -9.02
C ARG A 78 -33.15 19.06 -8.52
N LYS A 79 -33.81 20.13 -9.00
CA LYS A 79 -33.89 21.43 -8.33
C LYS A 79 -34.80 21.29 -7.11
N PHE A 80 -34.26 21.51 -5.92
CA PHE A 80 -35.07 21.75 -4.73
C PHE A 80 -35.32 23.26 -4.61
N SER A 81 -36.54 23.68 -4.93
CA SER A 81 -37.09 24.98 -4.60
C SER A 81 -37.94 24.83 -3.33
N GLY A 82 -37.52 25.48 -2.25
CA GLY A 82 -38.35 25.73 -1.08
C GLY A 82 -38.20 27.21 -0.72
N GLN A 83 -39.23 27.99 -1.06
CA GLN A 83 -39.45 29.34 -0.54
C GLN A 83 -40.21 29.26 0.80
N ASP A 84 -40.19 30.40 1.49
CA ASP A 84 -40.97 30.85 2.65
C ASP A 84 -40.19 30.82 3.97
N THR A 85 -40.20 31.83 4.84
CA THR A 85 -40.66 33.24 4.83
C THR A 85 -40.00 33.92 6.05
N HIS A 86 -39.79 35.24 5.94
CA HIS A 86 -39.52 36.26 6.98
C HIS A 86 -39.29 35.87 8.45
N SER A 87 -38.23 36.41 9.06
CA SER A 87 -38.33 37.38 10.18
C SER A 87 -37.01 38.15 10.31
N GLU A 88 -37.07 39.46 10.12
CA GLU A 88 -36.02 40.40 10.54
C GLU A 88 -35.96 40.45 12.07
N THR A 89 -34.76 40.50 12.63
CA THR A 89 -34.50 41.20 13.89
C THR A 89 -33.02 41.57 13.92
N GLU A 90 -32.77 42.87 13.78
CA GLU A 90 -31.52 43.53 14.11
C GLU A 90 -31.21 43.35 15.60
N SER A 91 -29.96 43.03 15.92
CA SER A 91 -29.34 43.36 17.20
C SER A 91 -27.83 43.44 16.99
N GLU A 92 -27.33 44.67 16.85
CA GLU A 92 -25.98 45.03 17.25
C GLU A 92 -25.79 44.71 18.73
N GLU A 93 -24.69 44.07 19.11
CA GLU A 93 -23.95 44.26 20.38
C GLU A 93 -22.78 43.26 20.40
N THR A 94 -21.56 43.76 20.20
CA THR A 94 -20.55 44.17 21.19
C THR A 94 -19.54 43.07 21.49
N GLU A 95 -18.29 43.41 21.15
CA GLU A 95 -17.08 42.77 21.64
C GLU A 95 -17.13 42.66 23.16
N SER A 96 -16.96 41.45 23.67
CA SER A 96 -16.45 41.24 25.02
C SER A 96 -15.51 40.03 25.03
N GLU A 97 -14.26 40.39 25.27
CA GLU A 97 -13.12 39.59 25.63
C GLU A 97 -13.42 38.84 26.95
N GLU A 98 -13.74 37.55 26.89
CA GLU A 98 -13.76 36.67 28.06
C GLU A 98 -12.76 35.53 27.90
N ALA A 99 -11.70 35.63 28.69
CA ALA A 99 -10.70 34.60 28.90
C ALA A 99 -11.31 33.39 29.60
N ASP A 100 -11.16 32.21 29.00
CA ASP A 100 -11.49 30.92 29.60
C ASP A 100 -10.37 30.48 30.57
N PRO A 101 -10.59 30.45 31.90
CA PRO A 101 -9.60 30.04 32.86
C PRO A 101 -9.98 28.67 33.42
N ASN A 102 -9.82 27.61 32.63
CA ASN A 102 -9.97 26.24 33.13
C ASN A 102 -8.79 25.35 32.72
N LEU A 103 -7.62 25.68 33.26
CA LEU A 103 -6.57 24.69 33.51
C LEU A 103 -6.76 24.13 34.93
N PRO A 104 -6.78 22.80 35.12
CA PRO A 104 -6.71 22.23 36.46
C PRO A 104 -5.33 22.54 37.05
N GLN A 105 -5.28 23.52 37.95
CA GLN A 105 -4.14 23.72 38.83
C GLN A 105 -3.89 22.41 39.57
N ALA A 106 -2.75 21.79 39.28
CA ALA A 106 -2.15 20.78 40.13
C ALA A 106 -2.01 21.39 41.53
N ARG A 107 -2.92 21.01 42.43
CA ARG A 107 -2.79 21.26 43.86
C ARG A 107 -1.54 20.51 44.33
N SER A 108 -0.43 21.23 44.29
CA SER A 108 0.74 20.95 45.10
C SER A 108 0.28 20.87 46.55
N ASN A 109 0.10 19.64 47.07
CA ASN A 109 0.05 19.35 48.49
C ASN A 109 1.38 19.80 49.13
N LYS A 110 1.48 21.10 49.41
CA LYS A 110 2.36 21.68 50.42
C LYS A 110 1.61 21.64 51.74
N ARG A 111 1.38 20.44 52.26
CA ARG A 111 1.12 20.21 53.67
C ARG A 111 1.95 18.99 54.06
N ASP A 112 2.56 19.09 55.24
CA ASP A 112 3.34 18.06 55.91
C ASP A 112 4.84 18.00 55.60
N VAL A 113 5.54 19.14 55.74
CA VAL A 113 6.89 19.16 56.33
C VAL A 113 7.01 20.41 57.21
N GLN A 114 6.27 20.43 58.31
CA GLN A 114 6.43 21.45 59.35
C GLN A 114 6.25 20.81 60.73
N ILE A 115 7.00 19.74 60.98
CA ILE A 115 7.19 19.18 62.32
C ILE A 115 8.66 18.77 62.41
N PHE A 116 9.30 19.09 63.53
CA PHE A 116 10.73 19.01 63.86
C PHE A 116 11.58 20.23 63.48
N ASN A 117 11.38 21.32 64.21
CA ASN A 117 12.46 22.22 64.62
C ASN A 117 12.04 23.02 65.86
N THR A 118 11.79 22.34 66.97
CA THR A 118 11.67 22.99 68.30
C THR A 118 11.75 21.95 69.42
N THR A 119 12.96 21.45 69.70
CA THR A 119 13.32 20.98 71.06
C THR A 119 14.84 20.97 71.20
N SER A 120 15.41 22.15 71.42
CA SER A 120 16.77 22.29 71.95
C SER A 120 16.72 23.30 73.08
N LEU A 121 16.41 22.81 74.28
CA LEU A 121 16.83 23.44 75.51
C LEU A 121 16.78 22.38 76.62
N GLU A 122 17.93 22.27 77.29
CA GLU A 122 18.17 21.57 78.56
C GLU A 122 18.42 20.06 78.49
N HIS A 123 19.70 19.70 78.29
CA HIS A 123 20.43 18.82 79.21
C HIS A 123 21.95 18.92 78.94
N ASN A 124 22.61 19.86 79.63
CA ASN A 124 24.05 19.85 79.82
C ASN A 124 24.36 18.99 81.05
N SER A 125 24.85 17.78 80.85
CA SER A 125 25.94 17.15 81.63
C SER A 125 25.96 15.64 81.36
N LEU A 126 27.18 15.11 81.15
CA LEU A 126 27.56 13.73 80.85
C LEU A 126 27.36 13.27 79.39
N GLY A 127 28.44 13.31 78.58
CA GLY A 127 28.42 12.67 77.26
C GLY A 127 29.64 12.79 76.34
N GLU A 128 30.88 12.94 76.84
CA GLU A 128 32.11 13.00 75.99
C GLU A 128 32.51 11.65 75.32
N ARG A 129 31.55 10.76 75.02
CA ARG A 129 31.80 9.52 74.25
C ARG A 129 30.83 9.24 73.11
N THR A 130 30.04 10.21 72.69
CA THR A 130 29.02 10.06 71.63
C THR A 130 29.10 11.10 70.51
N GLU A 131 30.25 11.75 70.30
CA GLU A 131 30.40 12.74 69.20
C GLU A 131 30.69 12.12 67.83
N GLN A 132 31.23 10.89 67.77
CA GLN A 132 31.46 10.17 66.52
C GLN A 132 30.18 9.85 65.71
N PRO A 133 29.09 9.30 66.29
CA PRO A 133 27.89 8.96 65.50
C PRO A 133 27.16 10.19 64.93
N SER A 134 27.38 11.39 65.48
CA SER A 134 26.76 12.62 64.98
C SER A 134 27.36 13.10 63.65
N ASN A 135 28.67 12.90 63.46
CA ASN A 135 29.34 13.29 62.21
C ASN A 135 29.02 12.31 61.07
N ASP A 136 28.93 11.02 61.36
CA ASP A 136 28.54 10.01 60.38
C ASP A 136 27.10 10.23 59.90
N LEU A 137 26.18 10.59 60.81
CA LEU A 137 24.81 10.92 60.46
C LEU A 137 24.72 12.19 59.60
N ALA A 138 25.51 13.23 59.91
CA ALA A 138 25.56 14.45 59.11
C ALA A 138 26.11 14.19 57.69
N GLN A 139 27.11 13.32 57.57
CA GLN A 139 27.64 12.88 56.27
C GLN A 139 26.61 12.07 55.48
N GLN A 140 25.89 11.13 56.12
CA GLN A 140 24.81 10.38 55.47
C GLN A 140 23.68 11.28 55.00
N ILE A 141 23.26 12.26 55.79
CA ILE A 141 22.24 13.24 55.39
C ILE A 141 22.71 14.05 54.18
N LYS A 142 23.99 14.45 54.14
CA LYS A 142 24.56 15.17 53.00
C LYS A 142 24.56 14.28 51.74
N ALA A 143 25.00 13.02 51.85
CA ALA A 143 25.01 12.07 50.74
C ALA A 143 23.60 11.83 50.17
N LEU A 144 22.62 11.58 51.05
CA LEU A 144 21.22 11.37 50.64
C LEU A 144 20.59 12.60 49.99
N ARG A 145 21.02 13.82 50.37
CA ARG A 145 20.58 15.06 49.71
C ARG A 145 21.14 15.18 48.29
N THR A 146 22.42 14.84 48.11
CA THR A 146 23.06 14.81 46.78
C THR A 146 22.40 13.78 45.88
N GLU A 147 22.20 12.55 46.36
CA GLU A 147 21.53 11.50 45.59
C GLU A 147 20.08 11.88 45.22
N ASN A 148 19.32 12.47 46.15
CA ASN A 148 17.98 12.98 45.85
C ASN A 148 17.98 14.07 44.78
N GLN A 149 19.01 14.92 44.75
CA GLN A 149 19.14 15.95 43.72
C GLN A 149 19.42 15.32 42.35
N GLU A 150 20.36 14.37 42.26
CA GLU A 150 20.66 13.64 41.03
C GLU A 150 19.44 12.88 40.49
N LEU A 151 18.67 12.23 41.37
CA LEU A 151 17.42 11.56 41.01
C LEU A 151 16.36 12.53 40.48
N ARG A 152 16.27 13.75 41.03
CA ARG A 152 15.36 14.78 40.50
C ARG A 152 15.79 15.25 39.11
N GLU A 153 17.08 15.46 38.90
CA GLU A 153 17.62 15.85 37.59
C GLU A 153 17.39 14.77 36.54
N ARG A 154 17.62 13.49 36.89
CA ARG A 154 17.32 12.35 36.03
C ARG A 154 15.84 12.24 35.70
N ASN A 155 14.95 12.45 36.67
CA ASN A 155 13.50 12.45 36.44
C ASN A 155 13.05 13.62 35.55
N ILE A 156 13.64 14.80 35.69
CA ILE A 156 13.38 15.94 34.79
C ILE A 156 13.78 15.59 33.36
N LEU A 157 14.95 14.97 33.18
CA LEU A 157 15.44 14.57 31.86
C LEU A 157 14.55 13.49 31.22
N LEU A 158 14.15 12.48 32.01
CA LEU A 158 13.19 11.46 31.56
C LEU A 158 11.84 12.07 31.18
N ASN A 159 11.31 13.02 31.97
CA ASN A 159 10.07 13.71 31.63
C ASN A 159 10.21 14.56 30.36
N LYS A 160 11.36 15.22 30.14
CA LYS A 160 11.63 15.95 28.90
C LYS A 160 11.70 15.00 27.70
N LEU A 161 12.34 13.84 27.85
CA LEU A 161 12.36 12.81 26.82
C LEU A 161 10.95 12.25 26.55
N PHE A 162 10.18 11.99 27.60
CA PHE A 162 8.79 11.54 27.47
C PHE A 162 7.92 12.58 26.76
N GLN A 163 8.03 13.86 27.13
CA GLN A 163 7.30 14.94 26.45
C GLN A 163 7.77 15.15 25.00
N ALA A 164 9.07 15.04 24.72
CA ALA A 164 9.58 15.11 23.36
C ALA A 164 9.03 13.96 22.52
N ARG A 165 8.99 12.76 23.09
CA ARG A 165 8.40 11.56 22.48
C ARG A 165 6.89 11.67 22.31
N GLU A 166 6.17 12.30 23.24
CA GLU A 166 4.73 12.54 23.13
C GLU A 166 4.40 13.62 22.09
N ARG A 167 5.25 14.66 21.99
CA ARG A 167 5.18 15.66 20.90
C ARG A 167 5.46 15.03 19.55
N GLU A 168 6.37 14.08 19.51
CA GLU A 168 6.65 13.29 18.32
C GLU A 168 5.48 12.37 17.99
N ARG A 169 4.91 11.67 18.98
CA ARG A 169 3.70 10.84 18.83
C ARG A 169 2.52 11.65 18.30
N THR A 170 2.30 12.85 18.83
CA THR A 170 1.25 13.75 18.35
C THR A 170 1.55 14.24 16.94
N ARG A 171 2.80 14.57 16.60
CA ARG A 171 3.22 14.85 15.21
C ARG A 171 3.05 13.66 14.26
N VAL A 172 3.06 12.42 14.73
CA VAL A 172 2.75 11.23 13.91
C VAL A 172 1.24 11.04 13.75
N THR A 173 0.44 11.34 14.79
CA THR A 173 -1.03 11.36 14.70
C THR A 173 -1.60 12.60 13.99
N TRP A 174 -0.75 13.55 13.57
CA TRP A 174 -1.16 14.67 12.71
C TRP A 174 -1.74 14.21 11.35
N GLY A 175 -1.66 12.92 11.00
CA GLY A 175 -2.25 12.27 9.81
C GLY A 175 -3.78 12.09 9.79
N GLY A 176 -4.51 12.55 10.82
CA GLY A 176 -5.90 12.14 11.06
C GLY A 176 -5.99 10.96 12.02
N SER A 177 -7.21 10.63 12.48
CA SER A 177 -7.39 9.40 13.26
C SER A 177 -6.95 8.23 12.38
N GLU A 178 -5.86 7.57 12.74
CA GLU A 178 -5.27 6.43 12.02
C GLU A 178 -6.33 5.36 11.69
N ARG A 179 -7.34 5.20 12.57
CA ARG A 179 -8.52 4.34 12.35
C ARG A 179 -9.36 4.72 11.13
N SER A 180 -9.43 6.00 10.78
CA SER A 180 -10.16 6.47 9.61
C SER A 180 -9.45 6.12 8.31
N THR A 181 -8.11 6.22 8.28
CA THR A 181 -7.28 5.77 7.16
C THR A 181 -7.33 4.24 7.03
N ASP A 182 -7.20 3.51 8.14
CA ASP A 182 -7.29 2.04 8.17
C ASP A 182 -8.62 1.56 7.57
N SER A 183 -9.75 2.14 8.02
CA SER A 183 -11.08 1.82 7.48
C SER A 183 -11.22 2.18 5.99
N ALA A 184 -10.57 3.25 5.53
CA ALA A 184 -10.59 3.63 4.13
C ALA A 184 -9.80 2.61 3.27
N ILE A 185 -8.65 2.14 3.75
CA ILE A 185 -7.84 1.10 3.09
C ILE A 185 -8.60 -0.21 3.02
N GLU A 186 -9.20 -0.64 4.13
CA GLU A 186 -10.04 -1.85 4.21
C GLU A 186 -11.15 -1.81 3.15
N LYS A 187 -11.96 -0.74 3.17
CA LYS A 187 -13.05 -0.55 2.19
C LYS A 187 -12.54 -0.46 0.76
N TYR A 188 -11.35 0.11 0.55
CA TYR A 188 -10.76 0.19 -0.78
C TYR A 188 -10.39 -1.21 -1.28
N CYS A 189 -9.71 -2.03 -0.45
CA CYS A 189 -9.38 -3.41 -0.79
C CYS A 189 -10.64 -4.25 -1.08
N GLU A 190 -11.71 -4.07 -0.30
CA GLU A 190 -13.00 -4.73 -0.56
C GLU A 190 -13.64 -4.32 -1.88
N ARG A 191 -13.47 -3.05 -2.30
CA ARG A 191 -14.02 -2.53 -3.57
C ARG A 191 -13.15 -2.86 -4.78
N LEU A 192 -11.86 -3.03 -4.58
CA LEU A 192 -10.90 -3.27 -5.66
C LEU A 192 -11.25 -4.54 -6.45
N GLN A 193 -11.65 -5.61 -5.75
CA GLN A 193 -12.10 -6.85 -6.40
C GLN A 193 -13.26 -6.59 -7.37
N PHE A 194 -14.23 -5.76 -6.99
CA PHE A 194 -15.41 -5.47 -7.81
C PHE A 194 -15.03 -4.63 -9.03
N LYS A 195 -14.15 -3.63 -8.85
CA LYS A 195 -13.65 -2.81 -9.97
C LYS A 195 -12.97 -3.66 -11.06
N PHE A 196 -12.12 -4.63 -10.66
CA PHE A 196 -11.51 -5.54 -11.63
C PHE A 196 -12.50 -6.54 -12.20
N MET A 197 -13.40 -7.07 -11.37
CA MET A 197 -14.44 -7.98 -11.80
C MET A 197 -15.33 -7.37 -12.89
N ASP A 198 -15.79 -6.13 -12.71
CA ASP A 198 -16.61 -5.41 -13.68
C ASP A 198 -15.83 -5.20 -14.98
N TRP A 199 -14.57 -4.77 -14.90
CA TRP A 199 -13.74 -4.64 -16.10
C TRP A 199 -13.49 -5.97 -16.83
N LEU A 200 -13.26 -7.06 -16.09
CA LEU A 200 -13.02 -8.38 -16.67
C LEU A 200 -14.30 -9.03 -17.19
N HIS A 201 -15.46 -8.65 -16.66
CA HIS A 201 -16.73 -9.03 -17.23
C HIS A 201 -16.82 -8.52 -18.67
N ASP A 202 -16.46 -7.26 -18.89
CA ASP A 202 -16.62 -6.60 -20.19
C ASP A 202 -15.50 -6.90 -21.19
N TYR A 203 -14.28 -7.20 -20.74
CA TYR A 203 -13.10 -7.28 -21.62
C TYR A 203 -12.26 -8.56 -21.53
N ALA A 204 -12.58 -9.49 -20.63
CA ALA A 204 -11.92 -10.80 -20.59
C ALA A 204 -12.61 -11.80 -21.51
N ILE A 205 -11.87 -12.84 -21.90
CA ILE A 205 -12.41 -13.99 -22.63
C ILE A 205 -13.37 -14.75 -21.70
N GLU A 206 -14.58 -15.02 -22.18
CA GLU A 206 -15.64 -15.64 -21.36
C GLU A 206 -15.55 -17.17 -21.31
N ASP A 207 -15.36 -17.84 -22.46
CA ASP A 207 -15.36 -19.30 -22.54
C ASP A 207 -13.94 -19.89 -22.58
N VAL A 208 -13.50 -20.41 -21.43
CA VAL A 208 -12.21 -21.10 -21.28
C VAL A 208 -12.07 -22.29 -22.24
N ASN A 209 -13.17 -22.99 -22.55
CA ASN A 209 -13.11 -24.18 -23.41
C ASN A 209 -12.79 -23.83 -24.87
N THR A 210 -13.09 -22.60 -25.28
CA THR A 210 -12.74 -22.12 -26.63
C THR A 210 -11.29 -21.68 -26.73
N VAL A 211 -10.71 -21.12 -25.67
CA VAL A 211 -9.41 -20.45 -25.74
C VAL A 211 -8.27 -21.30 -25.19
N ASP A 212 -8.54 -22.21 -24.24
CA ASP A 212 -7.50 -23.12 -23.77
C ASP A 212 -6.86 -23.96 -24.89
N PRO A 213 -7.60 -24.44 -25.91
CA PRO A 213 -7.00 -25.10 -27.07
C PRO A 213 -6.24 -24.16 -28.01
N MET A 214 -6.57 -22.86 -28.01
CA MET A 214 -5.96 -21.86 -28.92
C MET A 214 -4.60 -21.37 -28.42
N LEU A 215 -4.37 -21.40 -27.10
CA LEU A 215 -3.10 -20.98 -26.52
C LEU A 215 -2.03 -22.07 -26.70
N SER A 216 -0.90 -21.68 -27.27
CA SER A 216 0.30 -22.52 -27.31
C SER A 216 0.82 -22.84 -25.91
N ALA A 217 1.58 -23.94 -25.77
CA ALA A 217 2.20 -24.31 -24.50
C ALA A 217 3.09 -23.19 -23.94
N SER A 218 3.81 -22.46 -24.81
CA SER A 218 4.62 -21.30 -24.43
C SER A 218 3.79 -20.13 -23.90
N GLU A 219 2.61 -19.88 -24.47
CA GLU A 219 1.72 -18.82 -24.01
C GLU A 219 1.12 -19.16 -22.64
N LYS A 220 0.66 -20.40 -22.44
CA LYS A 220 0.20 -20.89 -21.13
C LYS A 220 1.31 -20.77 -20.09
N GLN A 221 2.52 -21.20 -20.43
CA GLN A 221 3.68 -21.09 -19.54
C GLN A 221 4.02 -19.62 -19.22
N SER A 222 3.90 -18.72 -20.20
CA SER A 222 4.13 -17.28 -19.99
C SER A 222 3.15 -16.68 -18.98
N ILE A 223 1.87 -17.04 -19.08
CA ILE A 223 0.83 -16.64 -18.11
C ILE A 223 1.11 -17.20 -16.72
N ILE A 224 1.41 -18.51 -16.62
CA ILE A 224 1.72 -19.17 -15.34
C ILE A 224 2.95 -18.52 -14.70
N THR A 225 4.02 -18.28 -15.46
CA THR A 225 5.24 -17.64 -14.99
C THR A 225 4.97 -16.22 -14.49
N SER A 226 4.07 -15.48 -15.15
CA SER A 226 3.67 -14.13 -14.72
C SER A 226 2.91 -14.14 -13.38
N LEU A 227 2.27 -15.26 -13.05
CA LEU A 227 1.53 -15.48 -11.80
C LEU A 227 2.37 -16.17 -10.71
N ASP A 228 3.69 -16.25 -10.88
CA ASP A 228 4.57 -16.81 -9.86
C ASP A 228 4.35 -16.14 -8.49
N GLY A 229 4.38 -16.93 -7.42
CA GLY A 229 4.04 -16.51 -6.05
C GLY A 229 2.54 -16.32 -5.76
N TYR A 230 1.66 -16.38 -6.78
CA TYR A 230 0.21 -16.14 -6.65
C TYR A 230 -0.63 -17.36 -7.01
N SER A 231 -0.15 -18.25 -7.89
CA SER A 231 -0.90 -19.43 -8.36
C SER A 231 -0.10 -20.73 -8.19
N ARG A 232 -0.79 -21.78 -7.73
CA ARG A 232 -0.41 -23.20 -7.89
C ARG A 232 -1.40 -23.97 -8.75
N ALA A 233 -2.47 -23.30 -9.20
CA ALA A 233 -3.51 -23.92 -9.99
C ALA A 233 -2.95 -24.40 -11.33
N GLN A 234 -3.07 -25.70 -11.57
CA GLN A 234 -2.77 -26.30 -12.88
C GLN A 234 -3.96 -26.15 -13.84
N LYS A 235 -5.18 -26.03 -13.30
CA LYS A 235 -6.39 -25.80 -14.08
C LYS A 235 -6.48 -24.33 -14.47
N PHE A 236 -6.59 -24.12 -15.77
CA PHE A 236 -6.53 -22.81 -16.37
C PHE A 236 -7.90 -22.13 -16.30
N ILE A 237 -8.05 -21.13 -15.43
CA ILE A 237 -9.26 -20.29 -15.37
C ILE A 237 -8.85 -18.87 -15.75
N LEU A 238 -8.89 -18.59 -17.05
CA LEU A 238 -8.38 -17.36 -17.67
C LEU A 238 -8.82 -16.08 -16.96
N ARG A 239 -10.12 -15.95 -16.66
CA ARG A 239 -10.64 -14.74 -16.04
C ARG A 239 -10.10 -14.53 -14.62
N LEU A 240 -9.92 -15.60 -13.83
CA LEU A 240 -9.30 -15.53 -12.50
C LEU A 240 -7.81 -15.17 -12.60
N PHE A 241 -7.11 -15.73 -13.59
CA PHE A 241 -5.70 -15.43 -13.85
C PHE A 241 -5.50 -13.98 -14.28
N ALA A 242 -6.37 -13.45 -15.14
CA ALA A 242 -6.35 -12.04 -15.52
C ALA A 242 -6.58 -11.11 -14.31
N GLN A 243 -7.57 -11.40 -13.46
CA GLN A 243 -7.78 -10.63 -12.23
C GLN A 243 -6.58 -10.67 -11.29
N THR A 244 -6.01 -11.85 -11.13
CA THR A 244 -4.86 -12.06 -10.26
C THR A 244 -3.64 -11.32 -10.79
N LEU A 245 -3.42 -11.33 -12.11
CA LEU A 245 -2.29 -10.64 -12.73
C LEU A 245 -2.40 -9.11 -12.57
N TRP A 246 -3.60 -8.54 -12.75
CA TRP A 246 -3.84 -7.13 -12.45
C TRP A 246 -3.56 -6.82 -10.98
N THR A 247 -4.09 -7.63 -10.07
CA THR A 247 -3.94 -7.36 -8.65
C THR A 247 -2.49 -7.53 -8.18
N LYS A 248 -1.77 -8.53 -8.70
CA LYS A 248 -0.33 -8.74 -8.47
C LYS A 248 0.47 -7.49 -8.83
N HIS A 249 0.38 -7.03 -10.07
CA HIS A 249 1.10 -5.84 -10.52
C HIS A 249 0.68 -4.59 -9.72
N LEU A 250 -0.59 -4.46 -9.37
CA LEU A 250 -1.07 -3.35 -8.56
C LEU A 250 -0.42 -3.35 -7.17
N PHE A 251 -0.31 -4.50 -6.50
CA PHE A 251 0.30 -4.54 -5.17
C PHE A 251 1.84 -4.50 -5.22
N GLU A 252 2.46 -5.27 -6.10
CA GLU A 252 3.93 -5.40 -6.16
C GLU A 252 4.61 -4.23 -6.88
N ASP A 253 4.00 -3.72 -7.96
CA ASP A 253 4.61 -2.69 -8.80
C ASP A 253 4.10 -1.27 -8.54
N ILE A 254 2.94 -1.13 -7.90
CA ILE A 254 2.44 0.19 -7.47
C ILE A 254 2.48 0.30 -5.96
N PHE A 255 1.71 -0.52 -5.24
CA PHE A 255 1.48 -0.30 -3.82
C PHE A 255 2.76 -0.43 -3.01
N LEU A 256 3.59 -1.46 -3.21
CA LEU A 256 4.81 -1.70 -2.45
C LEU A 256 6.04 -0.92 -2.94
N LYS A 257 5.90 -0.03 -3.94
CA LYS A 257 6.99 0.78 -4.48
C LYS A 257 6.84 2.25 -4.07
N PRO A 258 7.25 2.63 -2.83
CA PRO A 258 7.02 3.97 -2.29
C PRO A 258 7.63 5.10 -3.14
N PHE A 259 8.66 4.79 -3.94
CA PHE A 259 9.40 5.75 -4.75
C PHE A 259 9.14 5.63 -6.25
N LEU A 260 8.15 4.84 -6.69
CA LEU A 260 7.93 4.52 -8.12
C LEU A 260 7.95 5.76 -9.05
N TYR A 261 7.39 6.87 -8.61
CA TYR A 261 7.20 8.07 -9.42
C TYR A 261 8.43 8.97 -9.52
N PHE A 262 9.54 8.65 -8.84
CA PHE A 262 10.76 9.46 -8.92
C PHE A 262 11.49 9.33 -10.27
N ASP A 263 11.17 8.33 -11.10
CA ASP A 263 11.73 8.19 -12.46
C ASP A 263 11.43 9.40 -13.35
N PHE A 264 10.31 10.07 -13.12
CA PHE A 264 9.87 11.20 -13.93
C PHE A 264 10.85 12.39 -13.84
N TYR A 265 11.53 12.55 -12.69
CA TYR A 265 12.49 13.64 -12.51
C TYR A 265 13.81 13.38 -13.25
N GLY A 266 14.20 12.11 -13.40
CA GLY A 266 15.44 11.73 -14.09
C GLY A 266 15.36 11.95 -15.61
N GLN A 267 14.18 11.82 -16.21
CA GLN A 267 13.99 11.99 -17.66
C GLN A 267 14.09 13.46 -18.11
N GLU A 268 13.76 14.42 -17.25
CA GLU A 268 13.84 15.85 -17.58
C GLU A 268 15.28 16.41 -17.46
N GLU A 269 16.12 15.82 -16.62
CA GLU A 269 17.49 16.31 -16.37
C GLU A 269 18.59 15.55 -17.16
N MET A 270 18.36 14.31 -17.58
CA MET A 270 19.36 13.52 -18.31
C MET A 270 19.28 13.70 -19.84
N THR A 271 19.60 14.90 -20.33
CA THR A 271 19.92 15.14 -21.74
C THR A 271 21.40 14.99 -22.07
N SER A 272 22.28 14.63 -21.12
CA SER A 272 23.72 14.57 -21.40
C SER A 272 24.46 13.69 -20.40
N THR A 273 24.73 12.44 -20.76
CA THR A 273 26.10 11.90 -20.96
C THR A 273 26.00 10.39 -21.14
N ALA A 274 26.46 9.92 -22.30
CA ALA A 274 26.46 8.52 -22.66
C ALA A 274 27.49 7.75 -21.82
N GLY A 275 27.05 6.67 -21.15
CA GLY A 275 27.97 5.62 -20.72
C GLY A 275 27.88 5.19 -19.26
N LYS A 276 26.69 4.82 -18.77
CA LYS A 276 26.44 3.64 -17.91
C LYS A 276 24.97 3.59 -17.48
N PRO A 277 24.37 2.40 -17.29
CA PRO A 277 23.06 2.29 -16.68
C PRO A 277 23.23 2.43 -15.17
N ASP A 278 23.46 3.66 -14.69
CA ASP A 278 23.39 3.91 -13.26
C ASP A 278 21.91 3.77 -12.86
N THR A 279 21.63 2.81 -11.99
CA THR A 279 20.32 2.42 -11.48
C THR A 279 19.36 3.60 -11.35
N SER A 280 18.09 3.43 -11.75
CA SER A 280 17.12 4.54 -11.73
C SER A 280 16.95 5.18 -10.34
N LEU A 281 16.60 6.46 -10.25
CA LEU A 281 16.45 7.17 -8.97
C LEU A 281 15.51 6.45 -7.97
N PRO A 282 14.32 5.94 -8.36
CA PRO A 282 13.50 5.09 -7.48
C PRO A 282 14.25 3.88 -6.93
N THR A 283 15.06 3.22 -7.77
CA THR A 283 15.86 2.06 -7.38
C THR A 283 16.94 2.47 -6.37
N GLN A 284 17.62 3.60 -6.59
CA GLN A 284 18.60 4.13 -5.66
C GLN A 284 17.96 4.47 -4.31
N LEU A 285 16.81 5.15 -4.30
CA LEU A 285 16.08 5.49 -3.07
C LEU A 285 15.60 4.24 -2.32
N LEU A 286 15.14 3.21 -3.05
CA LEU A 286 14.76 1.93 -2.47
C LEU A 286 15.97 1.22 -1.83
N ASN A 287 17.12 1.19 -2.52
CA ASN A 287 18.34 0.62 -1.99
C ASN A 287 18.83 1.38 -0.74
N MET A 288 18.76 2.71 -0.75
CA MET A 288 19.08 3.54 0.42
C MET A 288 18.17 3.23 1.61
N TYR A 289 16.86 3.13 1.38
CA TYR A 289 15.91 2.73 2.42
C TYR A 289 16.25 1.36 3.00
N GLN A 290 16.53 0.37 2.15
CA GLN A 290 16.92 -0.97 2.60
C GLN A 290 18.22 -0.94 3.41
N MET A 291 19.22 -0.17 2.99
CA MET A 291 20.46 0.01 3.77
C MET A 291 20.18 0.64 5.14
N PHE A 292 19.38 1.72 5.21
CA PHE A 292 19.02 2.32 6.48
C PHE A 292 18.30 1.34 7.40
N ARG A 293 17.43 0.49 6.85
CA ARG A 293 16.76 -0.56 7.64
C ARG A 293 17.73 -1.55 8.28
N THR A 294 18.85 -1.87 7.64
CA THR A 294 19.86 -2.76 8.25
C THR A 294 20.57 -2.14 9.45
N VAL A 295 20.56 -0.81 9.58
CA VAL A 295 21.21 -0.06 10.66
C VAL A 295 20.23 0.29 11.76
N ASP A 296 19.10 0.91 11.41
CA ASP A 296 18.03 1.32 12.31
C ASP A 296 16.70 1.32 11.55
N GLU A 297 15.89 0.27 11.76
CA GLU A 297 14.58 0.14 11.11
C GLU A 297 13.65 1.30 11.42
N ALA A 298 13.61 1.78 12.66
CA ALA A 298 12.69 2.83 13.08
C ALA A 298 13.03 4.15 12.36
N GLN A 299 14.32 4.50 12.32
CA GLN A 299 14.75 5.72 11.63
C GLN A 299 14.63 5.61 10.11
N ALA A 300 14.78 4.42 9.53
CA ALA A 300 14.55 4.18 8.12
C ALA A 300 13.07 4.43 7.73
N GLU A 301 12.11 4.01 8.55
CA GLU A 301 10.69 4.30 8.31
C GLU A 301 10.37 5.79 8.41
N VAL A 302 10.99 6.50 9.37
CA VAL A 302 10.89 7.97 9.47
C VAL A 302 11.41 8.62 8.20
N TRP A 303 12.61 8.24 7.76
CA TRP A 303 13.23 8.80 6.55
C TRP A 303 12.39 8.56 5.30
N ARG A 304 11.89 7.33 5.10
CA ARG A 304 11.03 6.97 3.97
C ARG A 304 9.72 7.77 4.02
N GLY A 305 9.06 7.81 5.17
CA GLY A 305 7.83 8.55 5.38
C GLY A 305 7.99 10.04 5.08
N ASP A 306 9.04 10.67 5.61
CA ASP A 306 9.32 12.08 5.35
C ASP A 306 9.69 12.35 3.90
N THR A 307 10.44 11.46 3.24
CA THR A 307 10.76 11.59 1.81
C THR A 307 9.51 11.58 0.95
N VAL A 308 8.60 10.62 1.16
CA VAL A 308 7.33 10.53 0.43
C VAL A 308 6.43 11.72 0.75
N ARG A 309 6.32 12.09 2.04
CA ARG A 309 5.49 13.21 2.51
C ARG A 309 5.93 14.55 1.92
N LEU A 310 7.24 14.82 1.93
CA LEU A 310 7.81 16.06 1.38
C LEU A 310 7.66 16.10 -0.14
N ALA A 311 7.98 15.00 -0.83
CA ALA A 311 7.86 14.93 -2.29
C ALA A 311 6.42 15.15 -2.77
N ASN A 312 5.43 14.67 -2.01
CA ASN A 312 4.03 14.86 -2.35
C ASN A 312 3.41 16.10 -1.72
N SER A 313 4.16 16.83 -0.90
CA SER A 313 3.70 18.03 -0.19
C SER A 313 2.41 17.80 0.59
N TRP A 314 2.37 16.67 1.27
CA TRP A 314 1.18 16.21 1.95
C TRP A 314 0.88 17.05 3.19
N VAL A 315 -0.31 17.64 3.20
CA VAL A 315 -0.90 18.33 4.35
C VAL A 315 -2.08 17.49 4.85
N PRO A 316 -1.95 16.81 6.01
CA PRO A 316 -2.90 15.80 6.47
C PRO A 316 -4.38 16.21 6.52
N GLU A 317 -4.65 17.46 6.91
CA GLU A 317 -6.01 17.90 7.27
C GLU A 317 -6.93 18.08 6.06
N ASN A 318 -6.38 18.35 4.87
CA ASN A 318 -7.17 18.56 3.64
C ASN A 318 -7.48 17.25 2.90
N GLU A 319 -6.66 16.21 3.06
CA GLU A 319 -6.76 14.98 2.27
C GLU A 319 -7.68 13.93 2.90
N ILE A 320 -7.77 13.84 4.23
CA ILE A 320 -8.75 12.97 4.91
C ILE A 320 -10.18 13.35 4.49
N ARG A 321 -10.42 14.66 4.35
CA ARG A 321 -11.71 15.18 3.86
C ARG A 321 -11.98 14.71 2.42
N LYS A 322 -10.99 14.75 1.52
CA LYS A 322 -11.14 14.25 0.14
C LYS A 322 -11.39 12.75 0.06
N PHE A 323 -10.64 11.92 0.80
CA PHE A 323 -10.87 10.47 0.84
C PHE A 323 -12.24 10.11 1.44
N ALA A 324 -12.78 10.94 2.33
CA ALA A 324 -14.15 10.84 2.84
C ALA A 324 -15.22 11.42 1.91
N GLY A 325 -14.86 11.87 0.69
CA GLY A 325 -15.79 12.43 -0.29
C GLY A 325 -16.17 13.89 -0.06
N GLN A 326 -15.47 14.61 0.81
CA GLN A 326 -15.65 16.04 1.02
C GLN A 326 -14.74 16.84 0.09
N SER A 327 -15.32 17.73 -0.72
CA SER A 327 -14.56 18.60 -1.61
C SER A 327 -13.78 19.64 -0.81
N SER A 328 -12.44 19.64 -0.90
CA SER A 328 -11.65 20.74 -0.35
C SER A 328 -11.75 21.94 -1.28
N THR A 329 -12.36 23.03 -0.83
CA THR A 329 -12.38 24.33 -1.50
C THR A 329 -11.00 24.97 -1.41
N VAL A 330 -10.06 24.50 -2.22
CA VAL A 330 -8.82 25.25 -2.47
C VAL A 330 -9.10 26.22 -3.60
N GLY A 331 -8.86 27.51 -3.37
CA GLY A 331 -9.17 28.56 -4.34
C GLY A 331 -8.40 28.39 -5.67
N PRO A 332 -8.91 28.95 -6.78
CA PRO A 332 -8.40 28.71 -8.15
C PRO A 332 -6.94 29.11 -8.39
N ASN A 333 -6.30 29.81 -7.46
CA ASN A 333 -4.92 30.31 -7.58
C ASN A 333 -3.94 29.66 -6.58
N SER A 334 -4.34 28.63 -5.83
CA SER A 334 -3.37 27.93 -5.00
C SER A 334 -2.45 27.08 -5.88
N HIS A 335 -1.15 27.35 -5.86
CA HIS A 335 -0.19 26.34 -6.29
C HIS A 335 -0.37 25.12 -5.39
N VAL A 336 -1.00 24.07 -5.91
CA VAL A 336 -1.16 22.81 -5.19
C VAL A 336 0.21 22.15 -5.19
N LEU A 337 0.95 22.35 -4.10
CA LEU A 337 2.19 21.66 -3.86
C LEU A 337 1.95 20.14 -4.01
N GLY A 338 2.84 19.43 -4.72
CA GLY A 338 2.71 17.99 -4.97
C GLY A 338 2.06 17.58 -6.29
N GLU A 339 1.47 18.49 -7.08
CA GLU A 339 0.85 18.14 -8.37
C GLU A 339 1.85 17.55 -9.37
N ARG A 340 3.12 17.99 -9.37
CA ARG A 340 4.17 17.38 -10.21
C ARG A 340 4.38 15.91 -9.86
N SER A 341 4.40 15.57 -8.57
CA SER A 341 4.57 14.20 -8.07
C SER A 341 3.36 13.33 -8.39
N LYS A 342 2.16 13.91 -8.34
CA LYS A 342 0.91 13.28 -8.77
C LYS A 342 0.89 12.98 -10.27
N GLN A 343 1.29 13.94 -11.10
CA GLN A 343 1.44 13.73 -12.54
C GLN A 343 2.50 12.65 -12.84
N ALA A 344 3.63 12.67 -12.12
CA ALA A 344 4.67 11.66 -12.24
C ALA A 344 4.16 10.24 -11.89
N ARG A 345 3.35 10.09 -10.83
CA ARG A 345 2.67 8.82 -10.51
C ARG A 345 1.77 8.36 -11.65
N ARG A 346 0.92 9.26 -12.16
CA ARG A 346 0.04 8.94 -13.29
C ARG A 346 0.82 8.46 -14.50
N SER A 347 1.89 9.16 -14.89
CA SER A 347 2.73 8.75 -16.02
C SER A 347 3.46 7.43 -15.78
N ALA A 348 3.86 7.11 -14.53
CA ALA A 348 4.41 5.80 -14.20
C ALA A 348 3.35 4.69 -14.33
N VAL A 349 2.13 4.94 -13.84
CA VAL A 349 0.98 4.04 -14.00
C VAL A 349 0.65 3.80 -15.47
N GLU A 350 0.58 4.84 -16.29
CA GLU A 350 0.27 4.73 -17.72
C GLU A 350 1.29 3.85 -18.46
N ARG A 351 2.59 3.99 -18.15
CA ARG A 351 3.65 3.13 -18.69
C ARG A 351 3.50 1.68 -18.22
N LEU A 352 3.27 1.46 -16.93
CA LEU A 352 3.09 0.12 -16.38
C LEU A 352 1.88 -0.59 -17.01
N VAL A 353 0.72 0.06 -17.04
CA VAL A 353 -0.50 -0.52 -17.62
C VAL A 353 -0.31 -0.86 -19.09
N SER A 354 0.38 0.00 -19.85
CA SER A 354 0.73 -0.31 -21.24
C SER A 354 1.59 -1.58 -21.33
N SER A 355 2.65 -1.66 -20.52
CA SER A 355 3.52 -2.84 -20.48
C SER A 355 2.78 -4.12 -20.10
N ILE A 356 1.80 -4.05 -19.19
CA ILE A 356 1.01 -5.22 -18.79
C ILE A 356 0.12 -5.67 -19.94
N LEU A 357 -0.58 -4.73 -20.60
CA LEU A 357 -1.44 -5.02 -21.75
C LEU A 357 -0.66 -5.58 -22.94
N ASP A 358 0.57 -5.12 -23.15
CA ASP A 358 1.46 -5.64 -24.20
C ASP A 358 2.02 -7.03 -23.86
N GLY A 359 2.00 -7.41 -22.58
CA GLY A 359 2.50 -8.67 -22.02
C GLY A 359 1.48 -9.82 -21.98
N PRO A 360 1.63 -10.78 -21.07
CA PRO A 360 0.77 -11.97 -21.02
C PRO A 360 -0.71 -11.69 -20.74
N MET A 361 -1.05 -10.49 -20.27
CA MET A 361 -2.43 -10.07 -20.11
C MET A 361 -3.21 -10.17 -21.41
N ARG A 362 -2.68 -9.69 -22.56
CA ARG A 362 -3.41 -9.69 -23.85
C ARG A 362 -3.97 -11.05 -24.26
N LEU A 363 -3.33 -12.14 -23.84
CA LEU A 363 -3.74 -13.51 -24.15
C LEU A 363 -5.03 -13.94 -23.42
N MET A 364 -5.43 -13.20 -22.40
CA MET A 364 -6.62 -13.47 -21.58
C MET A 364 -7.77 -12.52 -21.87
N LEU A 365 -7.60 -11.64 -22.85
CA LEU A 365 -8.51 -10.56 -23.19
C LEU A 365 -9.22 -10.88 -24.50
N ARG A 366 -10.50 -10.53 -24.61
CA ARG A 366 -11.20 -10.67 -25.89
C ARG A 366 -10.62 -9.70 -26.92
N GLU A 367 -10.88 -10.04 -28.18
CA GLU A 367 -10.57 -9.15 -29.30
C GLU A 367 -11.33 -7.82 -29.16
N LEU A 368 -10.68 -6.76 -29.65
CA LEU A 368 -11.21 -5.41 -29.62
C LEU A 368 -12.18 -5.21 -30.79
N ASP A 369 -13.33 -4.60 -30.51
CA ASP A 369 -14.30 -4.24 -31.54
C ASP A 369 -13.91 -2.95 -32.27
N SER A 370 -13.22 -2.04 -31.57
CA SER A 370 -12.72 -0.78 -32.15
C SER A 370 -11.48 -0.21 -31.42
N PRO A 371 -10.74 0.72 -32.05
CA PRO A 371 -9.66 1.46 -31.40
C PRO A 371 -10.13 2.30 -30.19
N GLU A 372 -11.33 2.89 -30.27
CA GLU A 372 -11.91 3.67 -29.18
C GLU A 372 -12.19 2.81 -27.95
N GLU A 373 -12.60 1.55 -28.16
CA GLU A 373 -12.77 0.58 -27.09
C GLU A 373 -11.43 0.28 -26.39
N ALA A 374 -10.36 0.13 -27.18
CA ALA A 374 -9.02 -0.11 -26.64
C ALA A 374 -8.57 1.03 -25.72
N ASP A 375 -8.82 2.28 -26.13
CA ASP A 375 -8.53 3.47 -25.33
C ASP A 375 -9.38 3.53 -24.06
N LEU A 376 -10.68 3.27 -24.15
CA LEU A 376 -11.60 3.26 -23.00
C LEU A 376 -11.17 2.20 -21.99
N ARG A 377 -10.96 0.97 -22.45
CA ARG A 377 -10.48 -0.17 -21.67
C ARG A 377 -9.22 0.19 -20.88
N LYS A 378 -8.25 0.81 -21.56
CA LYS A 378 -6.96 1.23 -20.97
C LYS A 378 -7.15 2.34 -19.94
N GLN A 379 -7.99 3.34 -20.23
CA GLN A 379 -8.26 4.46 -19.34
C GLN A 379 -8.91 4.02 -18.02
N ILE A 380 -9.84 3.05 -18.06
CA ILE A 380 -10.48 2.52 -16.85
C ILE A 380 -9.44 1.89 -15.92
N ILE A 381 -8.56 1.03 -16.44
CA ILE A 381 -7.49 0.41 -15.63
C ILE A 381 -6.49 1.45 -15.11
N ILE A 382 -6.09 2.41 -15.94
CA ILE A 382 -5.22 3.52 -15.50
C ILE A 382 -5.85 4.24 -14.32
N GLN A 383 -7.16 4.50 -14.34
CA GLN A 383 -7.83 5.15 -13.23
C GLN A 383 -7.81 4.31 -11.95
N ILE A 384 -8.08 3.00 -12.04
CA ILE A 384 -8.00 2.08 -10.89
C ILE A 384 -6.58 2.11 -10.29
N TYR A 385 -5.55 2.01 -11.13
CA TYR A 385 -4.15 2.05 -10.69
C TYR A 385 -3.75 3.41 -10.12
N CYS A 386 -4.23 4.51 -10.69
CA CYS A 386 -3.98 5.85 -10.16
C CYS A 386 -4.59 6.01 -8.76
N ASP A 387 -5.83 5.54 -8.55
CA ASP A 387 -6.46 5.56 -7.22
C ASP A 387 -5.60 4.81 -6.19
N VAL A 388 -5.03 3.66 -6.57
CA VAL A 388 -4.11 2.90 -5.69
C VAL A 388 -2.77 3.59 -5.51
N ALA A 389 -2.22 4.21 -6.55
CA ALA A 389 -0.97 4.95 -6.43
C ALA A 389 -1.10 6.14 -5.45
N GLU A 390 -2.25 6.81 -5.43
CA GLU A 390 -2.56 7.83 -4.43
C GLU A 390 -2.71 7.24 -3.01
N LEU A 391 -3.41 6.11 -2.89
CA LEU A 391 -3.53 5.41 -1.60
C LEU A 391 -2.17 4.92 -1.09
N ALA A 392 -1.31 4.40 -1.97
CA ALA A 392 0.03 3.95 -1.64
C ALA A 392 0.90 5.12 -1.19
N ALA A 393 0.86 6.24 -1.91
CA ALA A 393 1.53 7.47 -1.47
C ALA A 393 1.04 7.91 -0.07
N HIS A 394 -0.24 7.68 0.25
CA HIS A 394 -0.77 7.87 1.61
C HIS A 394 -0.13 6.98 2.63
N CYS A 395 -0.23 5.68 2.40
CA CYS A 395 0.27 4.65 3.28
C CYS A 395 1.76 4.87 3.57
N TRP A 396 2.53 5.18 2.54
CA TRP A 396 3.95 5.45 2.63
C TRP A 396 4.30 6.90 3.01
N ALA A 397 3.37 7.82 3.17
CA ALA A 397 3.68 9.09 3.84
C ALA A 397 3.73 8.91 5.38
N THR A 398 3.12 7.84 5.89
CA THR A 398 3.19 7.46 7.30
C THR A 398 4.53 6.80 7.64
N ARG A 399 4.78 6.54 8.93
CA ARG A 399 5.95 5.80 9.44
C ARG A 399 5.71 4.30 9.54
N ALA A 400 4.58 3.82 9.04
CA ALA A 400 4.26 2.40 9.12
C ALA A 400 4.95 1.61 8.02
N ARG A 401 5.28 0.36 8.34
CA ARG A 401 5.75 -0.60 7.33
C ARG A 401 4.54 -1.30 6.72
N TRP A 402 4.60 -1.52 5.42
CA TRP A 402 3.57 -2.24 4.68
C TRP A 402 4.14 -3.53 4.11
N GLU A 403 3.35 -4.58 4.19
CA GLU A 403 3.72 -5.92 3.73
C GLU A 403 2.51 -6.56 3.04
N ILE A 404 2.76 -7.27 1.94
CA ILE A 404 1.77 -8.16 1.36
C ILE A 404 2.13 -9.61 1.67
N ARG A 405 1.13 -10.45 1.86
CA ARG A 405 1.31 -11.88 2.07
C ARG A 405 0.59 -12.66 0.97
N GLY A 406 1.39 -13.27 0.11
CA GLY A 406 0.95 -14.07 -1.02
C GLY A 406 0.83 -15.55 -0.67
N LEU A 407 0.97 -16.40 -1.68
CA LEU A 407 0.78 -17.84 -1.56
C LEU A 407 1.90 -18.54 -0.77
N ASP A 408 3.03 -17.87 -0.55
CA ASP A 408 4.12 -18.33 0.31
C ASP A 408 3.77 -18.26 1.81
N LYS A 409 2.80 -17.41 2.17
CA LYS A 409 2.31 -17.24 3.56
C LYS A 409 0.90 -17.78 3.77
N VAL A 410 0.12 -17.94 2.70
CA VAL A 410 -1.27 -18.37 2.73
C VAL A 410 -1.37 -19.73 2.04
N ASP A 411 -0.95 -20.80 2.73
CA ASP A 411 -0.87 -22.15 2.16
C ASP A 411 -2.21 -22.89 2.19
N ASN A 412 -2.86 -22.88 3.36
CA ASN A 412 -4.14 -23.53 3.58
C ASN A 412 -5.20 -22.50 3.96
N PHE A 413 -6.41 -22.72 3.49
CA PHE A 413 -7.59 -22.01 3.92
C PHE A 413 -8.03 -22.58 5.25
N TYR A 414 -8.08 -21.74 6.28
CA TYR A 414 -8.79 -22.04 7.51
C TYR A 414 -9.97 -21.11 7.61
N TRP A 415 -11.07 -21.60 8.17
CA TRP A 415 -12.28 -20.83 8.44
C TRP A 415 -12.03 -19.81 9.56
N HIS A 416 -11.15 -18.84 9.29
CA HIS A 416 -10.97 -17.67 10.11
C HIS A 416 -11.52 -16.48 9.30
N PRO A 417 -12.71 -15.96 9.66
CA PRO A 417 -13.41 -14.96 8.85
C PRO A 417 -12.66 -13.64 8.72
N GLU A 418 -11.59 -13.46 9.50
CA GLU A 418 -10.82 -12.22 9.56
C GLU A 418 -9.68 -12.18 8.54
N THR A 419 -9.13 -13.30 8.09
CA THR A 419 -7.86 -13.29 7.33
C THR A 419 -7.99 -13.56 5.84
N LEU A 420 -8.86 -14.50 5.45
CA LEU A 420 -9.05 -14.96 4.07
C LEU A 420 -10.53 -14.89 3.68
N THR A 421 -10.80 -14.59 2.42
CA THR A 421 -12.15 -14.61 1.84
C THR A 421 -12.12 -15.48 0.58
N PRO A 422 -12.93 -16.56 0.50
CA PRO A 422 -13.01 -17.37 -0.71
C PRO A 422 -13.68 -16.56 -1.83
N HIS A 423 -13.21 -16.77 -3.06
CA HIS A 423 -13.76 -16.09 -4.23
C HIS A 423 -15.20 -16.55 -4.50
N PHE A 424 -16.06 -15.60 -4.87
CA PHE A 424 -17.50 -15.87 -5.00
C PHE A 424 -17.85 -16.89 -6.10
N TRP A 425 -17.01 -17.08 -7.12
CA TRP A 425 -17.20 -18.12 -8.15
C TRP A 425 -17.06 -19.55 -7.63
N GLN A 426 -16.51 -19.77 -6.45
CA GLN A 426 -16.55 -21.10 -5.85
C GLN A 426 -18.00 -21.50 -5.51
N LEU A 427 -18.95 -20.54 -5.49
CA LEU A 427 -20.36 -20.76 -5.15
C LEU A 427 -20.54 -21.45 -3.78
N VAL A 428 -19.52 -21.35 -2.95
CA VAL A 428 -19.48 -21.91 -1.62
C VAL A 428 -19.79 -20.80 -0.62
N ASN A 429 -20.58 -21.09 0.41
CA ASN A 429 -20.77 -20.13 1.50
C ASN A 429 -19.40 -19.81 2.11
N LYS A 430 -19.11 -18.53 2.40
CA LYS A 430 -17.88 -18.11 3.09
C LYS A 430 -17.60 -18.87 4.40
N TYR A 431 -18.63 -19.51 4.96
CA TYR A 431 -18.56 -20.31 6.17
C TYR A 431 -18.77 -21.81 5.94
N ASP A 432 -18.53 -22.30 4.72
CA ASP A 432 -18.65 -23.71 4.43
C ASP A 432 -17.46 -24.48 5.04
N PRO A 433 -17.71 -25.39 5.99
CA PRO A 433 -16.65 -26.16 6.65
C PRO A 433 -15.88 -27.06 5.69
N ARG A 434 -16.39 -27.32 4.47
CA ARG A 434 -15.72 -28.14 3.47
C ARG A 434 -14.42 -27.53 2.95
N LEU A 435 -14.29 -26.19 3.01
CA LEU A 435 -13.07 -25.49 2.62
C LEU A 435 -12.00 -25.48 3.73
N ASP A 436 -12.37 -25.80 4.97
CA ASP A 436 -11.45 -25.72 6.11
C ASP A 436 -10.30 -26.74 5.98
N GLY A 437 -9.08 -26.26 6.17
CA GLY A 437 -7.83 -27.00 5.97
C GLY A 437 -7.43 -27.25 4.51
N LYS A 438 -8.23 -26.84 3.52
CA LYS A 438 -7.93 -27.09 2.09
C LYS A 438 -6.83 -26.19 1.56
N ALA A 439 -6.10 -26.65 0.54
CA ALA A 439 -5.03 -25.88 -0.06
C ALA A 439 -5.58 -24.64 -0.77
N VAL A 440 -4.89 -23.51 -0.65
CA VAL A 440 -5.14 -22.34 -1.49
C VAL A 440 -4.45 -22.56 -2.83
N LEU A 441 -5.22 -22.47 -3.91
CA LEU A 441 -4.73 -22.68 -5.28
C LEU A 441 -4.33 -21.37 -5.95
N LEU A 442 -5.00 -20.27 -5.61
CA LEU A 442 -4.77 -18.95 -6.18
C LEU A 442 -5.01 -17.88 -5.11
N VAL A 443 -4.08 -16.95 -4.95
CA VAL A 443 -4.27 -15.71 -4.19
C VAL A 443 -4.58 -14.61 -5.20
N MET A 444 -5.84 -14.22 -5.33
CA MET A 444 -6.25 -13.19 -6.29
C MET A 444 -5.93 -11.79 -5.78
N GLN A 445 -6.12 -11.57 -4.49
CA GLN A 445 -5.68 -10.38 -3.75
C GLN A 445 -4.87 -10.85 -2.56
N PRO A 446 -3.62 -10.39 -2.37
CA PRO A 446 -2.82 -10.78 -1.22
C PRO A 446 -3.37 -10.14 0.05
N GLN A 447 -2.99 -10.67 1.20
CA GLN A 447 -3.29 -9.96 2.45
C GLN A 447 -2.43 -8.70 2.50
N LEU A 448 -3.01 -7.59 2.93
CA LEU A 448 -2.28 -6.34 3.16
C LEU A 448 -2.14 -6.11 4.66
N PHE A 449 -0.90 -6.05 5.13
CA PHE A 449 -0.57 -5.78 6.52
C PHE A 449 0.11 -4.43 6.67
N ARG A 450 -0.26 -3.76 7.75
CA ARG A 450 0.59 -2.75 8.37
C ARG A 450 1.38 -3.42 9.50
N VAL A 451 2.69 -3.49 9.31
CA VAL A 451 3.60 -4.15 10.25
C VAL A 451 4.19 -3.11 11.19
N GLY A 452 4.05 -3.35 12.49
CA GLY A 452 4.57 -2.47 13.53
C GLY A 452 3.78 -1.17 13.63
N GLY A 453 3.10 -0.97 14.76
CA GLY A 453 2.52 0.33 15.13
C GLY A 453 3.60 1.38 15.44
N MET A 454 3.19 2.60 15.78
CA MET A 454 3.95 3.87 15.81
C MET A 454 5.41 3.89 16.32
N GLU A 455 5.95 2.82 16.91
CA GLU A 455 7.35 2.66 17.34
C GLU A 455 7.88 1.21 17.27
N LEU A 456 7.29 0.30 16.47
CA LEU A 456 7.50 -1.17 16.54
C LEU A 456 7.18 -1.81 17.92
N GLN A 457 6.82 -1.01 18.92
CA GLN A 457 6.70 -1.42 20.33
C GLN A 457 5.50 -2.29 20.65
N TYR A 458 4.45 -2.23 19.84
CA TYR A 458 3.25 -3.02 20.12
C TYR A 458 3.27 -4.41 19.47
N GLY A 459 4.30 -4.75 18.70
CA GLY A 459 4.60 -6.14 18.29
C GLY A 459 3.52 -6.89 17.52
N PHE A 460 2.39 -6.26 17.18
CA PHE A 460 1.31 -6.89 16.41
C PHE A 460 1.20 -6.25 15.02
N ASP A 461 1.07 -7.12 14.02
CA ASP A 461 0.74 -6.74 12.67
C ASP A 461 -0.75 -6.49 12.58
N MET A 462 -1.15 -5.42 11.91
CA MET A 462 -2.55 -5.12 11.65
C MET A 462 -2.90 -5.54 10.23
N LEU A 463 -3.86 -6.46 10.11
CA LEU A 463 -4.44 -6.82 8.83
C LEU A 463 -5.41 -5.73 8.39
N LEU A 464 -5.14 -5.12 7.24
CA LEU A 464 -5.94 -4.03 6.66
C LEU A 464 -6.62 -4.44 5.35
N GLY A 465 -6.13 -5.49 4.68
CA GLY A 465 -6.78 -6.04 3.50
C GLY A 465 -6.78 -7.55 3.58
N LYS A 466 -7.95 -8.17 3.59
CA LYS A 466 -8.08 -9.63 3.55
C LYS A 466 -7.60 -10.15 2.20
N ALA A 467 -7.02 -11.34 2.20
CA ALA A 467 -6.75 -12.01 0.93
C ALA A 467 -8.05 -12.53 0.32
N LEU A 468 -8.17 -12.38 -1.00
CA LEU A 468 -9.19 -13.01 -1.81
C LEU A 468 -8.57 -14.24 -2.47
N VAL A 469 -9.10 -15.42 -2.21
CA VAL A 469 -8.45 -16.68 -2.58
C VAL A 469 -9.37 -17.63 -3.32
N VAL A 470 -8.80 -18.50 -4.14
CA VAL A 470 -9.46 -19.69 -4.67
C VAL A 470 -8.91 -20.89 -3.94
N VAL A 471 -9.80 -21.62 -3.28
CA VAL A 471 -9.47 -22.80 -2.48
C VAL A 471 -9.70 -24.07 -3.30
N GLU A 472 -8.96 -25.13 -3.04
CA GLU A 472 -9.21 -26.43 -3.63
C GLU A 472 -10.63 -26.92 -3.30
N ASP A 473 -11.42 -27.22 -4.33
CA ASP A 473 -12.77 -27.76 -4.17
C ASP A 473 -12.68 -29.20 -3.67
N PRO A 474 -13.29 -29.55 -2.51
CA PRO A 474 -13.42 -30.94 -2.13
C PRO A 474 -14.28 -31.64 -3.18
N ALA A 475 -13.72 -32.69 -3.79
CA ALA A 475 -14.44 -33.51 -4.76
C ALA A 475 -15.88 -33.75 -4.30
N PRO A 476 -16.88 -33.61 -5.20
CA PRO A 476 -18.27 -33.82 -4.83
C PRO A 476 -18.41 -35.25 -4.29
N THR A 477 -18.67 -35.35 -2.99
CA THR A 477 -18.95 -36.61 -2.28
C THR A 477 -20.27 -37.21 -2.73
#